data_AF-A0A2D5J2M9-F1
#
_entry.id   AF-A0A2D5J2M9-F1
#
_cell.length_a   1.000
_cell.length_b   1.000
_cell.length_c   1.000
_cell.angle_alpha   90.00
_cell.angle_beta   90.00
_cell.angle_gamma   90.00
#
_symmetry.space_group_name_H-M   'P 1'
#
loop_
_entity.id
_entity.type
_entity.pdbx_description
1 polymer ?
#
loop_
_entity_poly.entity_id
_entity_poly.type
_entity_poly.pdbx_seq_one_letter_code
_entity_poly.pdbx_strand_id
1 'polypeptide(L)'
;MTQRTDPITAQVIRNALSSISDEMALVIMRTAHSAIVRDSMDYSTGLCDRHGRIIAHGMTMALHLGSFPDAMQKLVAATGDDTHPGDIFVFNDPYVAGGMHLPDVYIVKPVFVGDALEGYACTLVHQTDMGGLAPGSTAVYAKEIYQEGVRIPILKLYDRGVANDTFFKMMALNTRLPDMVMGDMQSQIAAVTSAGQAFEALVGKYGSQVFRDFIDEMHAKSEEM
;
A
#
# COMPACT_ATOMS: atom_id res chain seq x y z
N MET A 1 12.24 -16.15 25.82
CA MET A 1 10.88 -16.22 26.38
C MET A 1 10.23 -14.89 26.11
N THR A 2 9.43 -14.79 25.05
CA THR A 2 8.60 -13.60 24.77
C THR A 2 7.65 -13.39 25.94
N GLN A 3 7.68 -12.22 26.56
CA GLN A 3 6.66 -11.86 27.54
C GLN A 3 5.33 -11.80 26.79
N ARG A 4 4.35 -12.58 27.24
CA ARG A 4 3.02 -12.59 26.61
C ARG A 4 2.42 -11.18 26.75
N THR A 5 1.98 -10.60 25.64
CA THR A 5 1.37 -9.27 25.66
C THR A 5 0.12 -9.32 26.54
N ASP A 6 -0.14 -8.27 27.33
CA ASP A 6 -1.39 -8.16 28.08
C ASP A 6 -2.58 -8.37 27.12
N PRO A 7 -3.47 -9.36 27.35
CA PRO A 7 -4.52 -9.72 26.40
C PRO A 7 -5.47 -8.57 26.07
N ILE A 8 -5.70 -7.65 27.02
CA ILE A 8 -6.55 -6.48 26.80
C ILE A 8 -5.84 -5.53 25.83
N THR A 9 -4.58 -5.20 26.12
CA THR A 9 -3.74 -4.36 25.26
C THR A 9 -3.61 -4.94 23.85
N ALA A 10 -3.39 -6.25 23.73
CA ALA A 10 -3.33 -6.95 22.45
C ALA A 10 -4.63 -6.80 21.64
N GLN A 11 -5.80 -6.92 22.28
CA GLN A 11 -7.08 -6.67 21.60
C GLN A 11 -7.24 -5.21 21.19
N VAL A 12 -6.81 -4.25 22.00
CA VAL A 12 -6.89 -2.83 21.66
C VAL A 12 -6.00 -2.51 20.46
N ILE A 13 -4.76 -2.98 20.43
CA ILE A 13 -3.84 -2.76 19.30
C ILE A 13 -4.41 -3.40 18.03
N ARG A 14 -4.88 -4.65 18.10
CA ARG A 14 -5.49 -5.35 16.95
C ARG A 14 -6.64 -4.56 16.34
N ASN A 15 -7.61 -4.15 17.17
CA ASN A 15 -8.78 -3.41 16.71
C ASN A 15 -8.39 -2.03 16.17
N ALA A 16 -7.39 -1.37 16.75
CA ALA A 16 -6.87 -0.11 16.24
C ALA A 16 -6.23 -0.28 14.85
N LEU A 17 -5.41 -1.32 14.64
CA LEU A 17 -4.84 -1.62 13.32
C LEU A 17 -5.93 -1.89 12.27
N SER A 18 -6.93 -2.70 12.59
CA SER A 18 -8.09 -2.91 11.70
C SER A 18 -8.81 -1.61 11.38
N SER A 19 -9.05 -0.77 12.39
CA SER A 19 -9.73 0.53 12.20
C SER A 19 -8.94 1.46 11.29
N ILE A 20 -7.61 1.51 11.44
CA ILE A 20 -6.74 2.31 10.56
C ILE A 20 -6.85 1.82 9.11
N SER A 21 -6.81 0.50 8.88
CA SER A 21 -6.95 -0.06 7.53
C SER A 21 -8.32 0.24 6.90
N ASP A 22 -9.40 0.19 7.69
CA ASP A 22 -10.74 0.52 7.22
C ASP A 22 -10.92 2.02 6.96
N GLU A 23 -10.31 2.88 7.78
CA GLU A 23 -10.27 4.32 7.54
C GLU A 23 -9.54 4.67 6.23
N MET A 24 -8.44 3.98 5.91
CA MET A 24 -7.80 4.13 4.59
C MET A 24 -8.77 3.83 3.44
N ALA A 25 -9.55 2.74 3.57
CA ALA A 25 -10.51 2.36 2.54
C ALA A 25 -11.58 3.45 2.35
N LEU A 26 -12.08 4.01 3.46
CA LEU A 26 -13.04 5.12 3.42
C LEU A 26 -12.44 6.39 2.80
N VAL A 27 -11.16 6.70 3.06
CA VAL A 27 -10.47 7.83 2.43
C VAL A 27 -10.42 7.64 0.92
N ILE A 28 -9.99 6.47 0.44
CA ILE A 28 -9.95 6.16 -1.01
C ILE A 28 -11.36 6.27 -1.60
N MET A 29 -12.35 5.59 -1.03
CA MET A 29 -13.73 5.61 -1.53
C MET A 29 -14.28 7.02 -1.70
N ARG A 30 -14.02 7.91 -0.74
CA ARG A 30 -14.57 9.27 -0.72
C ARG A 30 -13.81 10.26 -1.60
N THR A 31 -12.56 9.97 -1.92
CA THR A 31 -11.67 10.89 -2.64
C THR A 31 -11.26 10.38 -4.02
N ALA A 32 -11.65 9.15 -4.37
CA ALA A 32 -11.46 8.58 -5.69
C ALA A 32 -12.25 9.32 -6.78
N HIS A 33 -11.64 9.42 -7.95
CA HIS A 33 -12.19 10.09 -9.12
C HIS A 33 -12.89 9.09 -10.05
N SER A 34 -12.30 7.91 -10.26
CA SER A 34 -12.88 6.93 -11.18
C SER A 34 -14.04 6.13 -10.57
N ALA A 35 -14.97 5.71 -11.42
CA ALA A 35 -16.10 4.87 -11.00
C ALA A 35 -15.66 3.46 -10.59
N ILE A 36 -14.57 2.94 -11.15
CA ILE A 36 -14.01 1.62 -10.79
C ILE A 36 -13.64 1.61 -9.29
N VAL A 37 -13.03 2.70 -8.81
CA VAL A 37 -12.61 2.79 -7.42
C VAL A 37 -13.76 3.22 -6.52
N ARG A 38 -14.50 4.26 -6.89
CA ARG A 38 -15.57 4.83 -6.05
C ARG A 38 -16.82 3.95 -5.98
N ASP A 39 -17.24 3.39 -7.11
CA ASP A 39 -18.54 2.72 -7.25
C ASP A 39 -18.40 1.19 -7.26
N SER A 40 -17.34 0.66 -7.91
CA SER A 40 -17.06 -0.80 -7.92
C SER A 40 -16.15 -1.26 -6.78
N MET A 41 -15.52 -0.33 -6.06
CA MET A 41 -14.62 -0.61 -4.93
C MET A 41 -13.44 -1.52 -5.30
N ASP A 42 -12.91 -1.36 -6.51
CA ASP A 42 -11.75 -2.11 -7.00
C ASP A 42 -10.43 -1.50 -6.46
N TYR A 43 -10.22 -1.69 -5.16
CA TYR A 43 -9.03 -1.28 -4.44
C TYR A 43 -8.91 -2.09 -3.14
N SER A 44 -7.73 -2.04 -2.52
CA SER A 44 -7.49 -2.59 -1.19
C SER A 44 -6.51 -1.76 -0.37
N THR A 45 -6.60 -1.92 0.93
CA THR A 45 -5.76 -1.24 1.91
C THR A 45 -5.22 -2.24 2.90
N GLY A 46 -4.01 -2.01 3.37
CA GLY A 46 -3.37 -2.89 4.34
C GLY A 46 -2.28 -2.18 5.11
N LEU A 47 -1.99 -2.72 6.28
CA LEU A 47 -0.84 -2.35 7.09
C LEU A 47 0.11 -3.53 7.12
N CYS A 48 1.40 -3.24 7.03
CA CYS A 48 2.46 -4.23 7.19
C CYS A 48 3.38 -3.85 8.36
N ASP A 49 4.01 -4.85 8.96
CA ASP A 49 5.07 -4.65 9.94
C ASP A 49 6.39 -4.22 9.27
N ARG A 50 7.43 -3.98 10.07
CA ARG A 50 8.77 -3.58 9.61
C ARG A 50 9.38 -4.53 8.57
N HIS A 51 8.94 -5.79 8.53
CA HIS A 51 9.44 -6.83 7.64
C HIS A 51 8.57 -6.99 6.39
N GLY A 52 7.55 -6.16 6.22
CA GLY A 52 6.61 -6.24 5.10
C GLY A 52 5.56 -7.33 5.26
N ARG A 53 5.39 -7.92 6.46
CA ARG A 53 4.34 -8.91 6.74
C ARG A 53 3.04 -8.20 7.04
N ILE A 54 1.92 -8.66 6.45
CA ILE A 54 0.60 -8.04 6.65
C ILE A 54 0.16 -8.21 8.11
N ILE A 55 -0.24 -7.12 8.74
CA ILE A 55 -0.73 -7.09 10.13
C ILE A 55 -2.19 -6.64 10.26
N ALA A 56 -2.72 -5.97 9.24
CA ALA A 56 -4.15 -5.66 9.12
C ALA A 56 -4.51 -5.41 7.66
N HIS A 57 -5.77 -5.63 7.31
CA HIS A 57 -6.30 -5.40 5.98
C HIS A 57 -7.66 -4.70 6.10
N GLY A 58 -7.93 -3.76 5.20
CA GLY A 58 -9.23 -3.10 5.16
C GLY A 58 -10.28 -4.05 4.56
N MET A 59 -11.53 -3.86 4.96
CA MET A 59 -12.70 -4.60 4.45
C MET A 59 -13.01 -4.24 2.98
N THR A 60 -12.18 -4.77 2.08
CA THR A 60 -12.14 -4.48 0.64
C THR A 60 -12.09 -5.79 -0.15
N MET A 61 -11.66 -5.76 -1.42
CA MET A 61 -11.63 -6.96 -2.25
C MET A 61 -10.67 -8.03 -1.73
N ALA A 62 -11.21 -9.22 -1.46
CA ALA A 62 -10.45 -10.34 -0.91
C ALA A 62 -9.34 -10.84 -1.85
N LEU A 63 -9.47 -10.63 -3.17
CA LEU A 63 -8.45 -11.05 -4.15
C LEU A 63 -7.09 -10.37 -3.92
N HIS A 64 -7.10 -9.08 -3.54
CA HIS A 64 -5.89 -8.30 -3.30
C HIS A 64 -5.14 -8.72 -2.03
N LEU A 65 -5.80 -9.44 -1.10
CA LEU A 65 -5.13 -9.94 0.11
C LEU A 65 -3.91 -10.80 -0.22
N GLY A 66 -4.00 -11.58 -1.30
CA GLY A 66 -2.92 -12.45 -1.75
C GLY A 66 -1.76 -11.73 -2.47
N SER A 67 -1.93 -10.45 -2.84
CA SER A 67 -0.96 -9.73 -3.67
C SER A 67 0.04 -8.89 -2.85
N PHE A 68 -0.37 -8.41 -1.68
CA PHE A 68 0.51 -7.66 -0.77
C PHE A 68 1.78 -8.41 -0.32
N PRO A 69 1.77 -9.72 -0.01
CA PRO A 69 2.97 -10.38 0.52
C PRO A 69 4.16 -10.36 -0.44
N ASP A 70 3.98 -10.67 -1.72
CA ASP A 70 5.07 -10.65 -2.71
C ASP A 70 5.51 -9.21 -3.01
N ALA A 71 4.55 -8.31 -3.26
CA ALA A 71 4.78 -6.88 -3.45
C ALA A 71 5.64 -6.26 -2.32
N MET A 72 5.29 -6.54 -1.06
CA MET A 72 6.01 -6.01 0.09
C MET A 72 7.38 -6.66 0.28
N GLN A 73 7.51 -7.97 0.05
CA GLN A 73 8.83 -8.62 0.08
C GLN A 73 9.78 -8.02 -0.96
N LYS A 74 9.29 -7.78 -2.19
CA LYS A 74 10.06 -7.14 -3.26
C LYS A 74 10.43 -5.71 -2.91
N LEU A 75 9.49 -4.92 -2.38
CA LEU A 75 9.73 -3.56 -1.93
C LEU A 75 10.83 -3.51 -0.85
N VAL A 76 10.68 -4.30 0.21
CA VAL A 76 11.63 -4.34 1.33
C VAL A 76 13.01 -4.80 0.85
N ALA A 77 13.08 -5.81 -0.02
CA ALA A 77 14.34 -6.28 -0.58
C ALA A 77 15.02 -5.26 -1.50
N ALA A 78 14.26 -4.53 -2.31
CA ALA A 78 14.78 -3.56 -3.27
C ALA A 78 15.26 -2.27 -2.62
N THR A 79 14.58 -1.83 -1.55
CA THR A 79 14.88 -0.57 -0.86
C THR A 79 15.88 -0.77 0.27
N GLY A 80 15.80 -1.86 1.03
CA GLY A 80 16.68 -2.14 2.15
C GLY A 80 16.79 -0.94 3.09
N ASP A 81 18.02 -0.49 3.35
CA ASP A 81 18.31 0.66 4.21
C ASP A 81 18.02 2.03 3.54
N ASP A 82 17.70 2.08 2.24
CA ASP A 82 17.29 3.30 1.54
C ASP A 82 15.78 3.61 1.70
N THR A 83 15.28 3.44 2.93
CA THR A 83 13.91 3.77 3.32
C THR A 83 13.95 4.84 4.40
N HIS A 84 13.31 5.97 4.17
CA HIS A 84 13.43 7.14 5.04
C HIS A 84 12.07 7.76 5.42
N PRO A 85 12.01 8.49 6.55
CA PRO A 85 10.84 9.30 6.88
C PRO A 85 10.47 10.25 5.74
N GLY A 86 9.20 10.26 5.37
CA GLY A 86 8.68 11.08 4.27
C GLY A 86 8.72 10.42 2.90
N ASP A 87 9.34 9.25 2.75
CA ASP A 87 9.26 8.49 1.51
C ASP A 87 7.83 8.01 1.25
N ILE A 88 7.48 7.84 -0.03
CA ILE A 88 6.31 7.11 -0.52
C ILE A 88 6.75 6.37 -1.77
N PHE A 89 6.47 5.07 -1.84
CA PHE A 89 6.83 4.22 -2.97
C PHE A 89 5.62 3.99 -3.88
N VAL A 90 5.89 3.77 -5.18
CA VAL A 90 4.90 3.41 -6.19
C VAL A 90 5.42 2.30 -7.10
N PHE A 91 4.57 1.35 -7.46
CA PHE A 91 4.89 0.26 -8.39
C PHE A 91 3.64 -0.49 -8.85
N ASN A 92 3.74 -1.25 -9.95
CA ASN A 92 2.70 -2.18 -10.40
C ASN A 92 3.25 -3.41 -11.13
N ASP A 93 4.55 -3.44 -11.45
CA ASP A 93 5.09 -4.41 -12.40
C ASP A 93 5.04 -5.84 -11.85
N PRO A 94 4.40 -6.80 -12.55
CA PRO A 94 4.26 -8.17 -12.04
C PRO A 94 5.56 -8.97 -12.00
N TYR A 95 6.54 -8.62 -12.83
CA TYR A 95 7.77 -9.39 -12.96
C TYR A 95 8.86 -8.90 -12.02
N VAL A 96 9.01 -7.58 -11.88
CA VAL A 96 10.11 -6.98 -11.11
C VAL A 96 9.69 -6.38 -9.78
N ALA A 97 8.40 -6.10 -9.58
CA ALA A 97 7.91 -5.41 -8.38
C ALA A 97 6.88 -6.21 -7.56
N GLY A 98 6.51 -7.42 -8.00
CA GLY A 98 5.53 -8.27 -7.29
C GLY A 98 4.09 -7.77 -7.40
N GLY A 99 3.80 -6.92 -8.39
CA GLY A 99 2.43 -6.47 -8.65
C GLY A 99 1.55 -7.58 -9.22
N MET A 100 0.23 -7.47 -9.08
CA MET A 100 -0.69 -8.49 -9.59
C MET A 100 -0.84 -8.42 -11.12
N HIS A 101 -1.05 -7.20 -11.64
CA HIS A 101 -1.13 -6.83 -13.05
C HIS A 101 -1.03 -5.31 -13.17
N LEU A 102 -0.81 -4.78 -14.38
CA LEU A 102 -0.48 -3.35 -14.55
C LEU A 102 -1.55 -2.36 -14.06
N PRO A 103 -2.86 -2.61 -14.19
CA PRO A 103 -3.88 -1.73 -13.61
C PRO A 103 -3.77 -1.51 -12.11
N ASP A 104 -3.28 -2.49 -11.37
CA ASP A 104 -3.21 -2.41 -9.92
C ASP A 104 -1.94 -1.71 -9.48
N VAL A 105 -2.07 -0.42 -9.20
CA VAL A 105 -0.95 0.39 -8.73
C VAL A 105 -0.90 0.37 -7.21
N TYR A 106 0.25 0.00 -6.68
CA TYR A 106 0.57 0.05 -5.27
C TYR A 106 1.14 1.42 -4.91
N ILE A 107 0.69 1.96 -3.79
CA ILE A 107 1.31 3.11 -3.14
C ILE A 107 1.56 2.74 -1.68
N VAL A 108 2.82 2.87 -1.25
CA VAL A 108 3.26 2.36 0.06
C VAL A 108 4.04 3.45 0.79
N LYS A 109 3.66 3.72 2.03
CA LYS A 109 4.34 4.69 2.90
C LYS A 109 4.98 3.97 4.10
N PRO A 110 6.31 4.04 4.30
CA PRO A 110 6.93 3.57 5.53
C PRO A 110 6.51 4.44 6.72
N VAL A 111 6.34 3.80 7.88
CA VAL A 111 5.92 4.42 9.14
C VAL A 111 7.06 4.33 10.14
N PHE A 112 7.51 5.49 10.60
CA PHE A 112 8.60 5.63 11.55
C PHE A 112 8.08 6.11 12.91
N VAL A 113 8.71 5.67 13.99
CA VAL A 113 8.57 6.24 15.34
C VAL A 113 9.96 6.64 15.82
N GLY A 114 10.21 7.95 15.86
CA GLY A 114 11.59 8.45 15.91
C GLY A 114 12.37 8.00 14.67
N ASP A 115 13.53 7.39 14.86
CA ASP A 115 14.38 6.88 13.77
C ASP A 115 14.10 5.42 13.41
N ALA A 116 13.18 4.75 14.11
CA ALA A 116 12.89 3.34 13.90
C ALA A 116 11.75 3.15 12.90
N LEU A 117 12.00 2.36 11.85
CA LEU A 117 10.95 1.83 10.98
C LEU A 117 10.12 0.80 11.75
N GLU A 118 8.82 1.04 11.86
CA GLU A 118 7.89 0.17 12.60
C GLU A 118 6.93 -0.58 11.69
N GLY A 119 6.69 -0.08 10.47
CA GLY A 119 5.83 -0.73 9.50
C GLY A 119 5.58 0.09 8.25
N TYR A 120 4.54 -0.28 7.53
CA TYR A 120 4.13 0.36 6.28
C TYR A 120 2.60 0.49 6.22
N ALA A 121 2.12 1.60 5.66
CA ALA A 121 0.75 1.75 5.21
C ALA A 121 0.71 1.55 3.68
N CYS A 122 -0.15 0.66 3.22
CA CYS A 122 -0.14 0.18 1.84
C CYS A 122 -1.53 0.31 1.22
N THR A 123 -1.57 0.76 -0.02
CA THR A 123 -2.76 0.74 -0.87
C THR A 123 -2.46 0.03 -2.17
N LEU A 124 -3.50 -0.54 -2.77
CA LEU A 124 -3.53 -1.03 -4.13
C LEU A 124 -4.83 -0.49 -4.75
N VAL A 125 -4.75 0.20 -5.88
CA VAL A 125 -5.93 0.72 -6.59
C VAL A 125 -5.86 0.39 -8.06
N HIS A 126 -6.94 -0.18 -8.58
CA HIS A 126 -7.10 -0.46 -10.00
C HIS A 126 -7.34 0.83 -10.78
N GLN A 127 -6.35 1.23 -11.58
CA GLN A 127 -6.41 2.43 -12.39
C GLN A 127 -7.31 2.22 -13.62
N THR A 128 -8.07 3.26 -13.98
CA THR A 128 -9.03 3.17 -15.09
C THR A 128 -8.39 3.06 -16.48
N ASP A 129 -7.13 3.45 -16.63
CA ASP A 129 -6.36 3.37 -17.88
C ASP A 129 -4.87 3.31 -17.55
N MET A 130 -4.13 2.51 -18.31
CA MET A 130 -2.68 2.33 -18.17
C MET A 130 -1.90 2.63 -19.44
N GLY A 131 -2.54 3.20 -20.48
CA GLY A 131 -1.85 3.51 -21.73
C GLY A 131 -1.57 2.33 -22.67
N GLY A 132 -2.17 1.16 -22.43
CA GLY A 132 -1.97 -0.04 -23.25
C GLY A 132 -2.55 0.06 -24.67
N LEU A 133 -2.53 -1.04 -25.41
CA LEU A 133 -2.96 -1.17 -26.82
C LEU A 133 -4.40 -0.71 -27.06
N ALA A 134 -5.29 -0.92 -26.09
CA ALA A 134 -6.70 -0.57 -26.16
C ALA A 134 -7.06 0.45 -25.07
N PRO A 135 -8.10 1.29 -25.28
CA PRO A 135 -8.64 2.14 -24.23
C PRO A 135 -9.12 1.33 -23.02
N GLY A 136 -8.77 1.80 -21.83
CA GLY A 136 -9.07 1.11 -20.56
C GLY A 136 -7.83 0.52 -19.91
N SER A 137 -8.04 -0.25 -18.85
CA SER A 137 -6.97 -0.81 -18.03
C SER A 137 -6.48 -2.17 -18.52
N THR A 138 -7.34 -2.98 -19.15
CA THR A 138 -7.01 -4.34 -19.58
C THR A 138 -7.28 -4.56 -21.07
N ALA A 139 -6.24 -4.95 -21.83
CA ALA A 139 -6.34 -5.24 -23.27
C ALA A 139 -6.38 -6.75 -23.56
N VAL A 140 -7.53 -7.26 -23.98
CA VAL A 140 -7.76 -8.71 -24.21
C VAL A 140 -6.89 -9.31 -25.34
N TYR A 141 -6.43 -8.46 -26.28
CA TYR A 141 -5.63 -8.89 -27.44
C TYR A 141 -4.14 -8.60 -27.29
N ALA A 142 -3.69 -8.12 -26.12
CA ALA A 142 -2.27 -7.94 -25.86
C ALA A 142 -1.54 -9.30 -25.92
N LYS A 143 -0.38 -9.32 -26.58
CA LYS A 143 0.46 -10.51 -26.75
C LYS A 143 1.77 -10.44 -25.97
N GLU A 144 2.10 -9.25 -25.49
CA GLU A 144 3.29 -8.97 -24.70
C GLU A 144 2.97 -7.83 -23.72
N ILE A 145 3.65 -7.82 -22.57
CA ILE A 145 3.39 -6.85 -21.50
C ILE A 145 3.55 -5.39 -21.95
N TYR A 146 4.39 -5.11 -22.95
CA TYR A 146 4.58 -3.76 -23.48
C TYR A 146 3.33 -3.20 -24.18
N GLN A 147 2.38 -4.08 -24.53
CA GLN A 147 1.07 -3.71 -25.09
C GLN A 147 0.01 -3.52 -23.99
N GLU A 148 0.32 -3.83 -22.73
CA GLU A 148 -0.66 -3.77 -21.63
C GLU A 148 -0.64 -2.42 -20.90
N GLY A 149 0.41 -1.63 -21.06
CA GLY A 149 0.49 -0.26 -20.54
C GLY A 149 1.80 0.05 -19.83
N VAL A 150 1.76 1.09 -19.00
CA VAL A 150 2.92 1.57 -18.25
C VAL A 150 3.31 0.56 -17.18
N ARG A 151 4.54 0.07 -17.30
CA ARG A 151 5.21 -0.78 -16.31
C ARG A 151 5.96 0.11 -15.33
N ILE A 152 5.61 0.04 -14.06
CA ILE A 152 6.16 0.86 -12.98
C ILE A 152 7.00 -0.07 -12.08
N PRO A 153 8.34 0.01 -12.16
CA PRO A 153 9.20 -0.67 -11.18
C PRO A 153 9.05 0.00 -9.80
N ILE A 154 9.71 -0.54 -8.78
CA ILE A 154 9.74 0.10 -7.46
C ILE A 154 10.46 1.45 -7.56
N LEU A 155 9.69 2.53 -7.35
CA LEU A 155 10.18 3.91 -7.41
C LEU A 155 9.75 4.67 -6.16
N LYS A 156 10.53 5.70 -5.79
CA LYS A 156 10.09 6.74 -4.86
C LYS A 156 9.17 7.72 -5.60
N LEU A 157 7.89 7.71 -5.22
CA LEU A 157 6.91 8.72 -5.58
C LEU A 157 7.13 10.01 -4.80
N TYR A 158 7.55 9.87 -3.54
CA TYR A 158 8.09 10.94 -2.71
C TYR A 158 9.44 10.47 -2.16
N ASP A 159 10.46 11.33 -2.23
CA ASP A 159 11.76 11.13 -1.61
C ASP A 159 11.93 12.15 -0.49
N ARG A 160 11.90 11.67 0.76
CA ARG A 160 11.96 12.48 1.99
C ARG A 160 10.98 13.66 1.98
N GLY A 161 9.75 13.40 1.54
CA GLY A 161 8.67 14.40 1.47
C GLY A 161 8.68 15.27 0.21
N VAL A 162 9.64 15.10 -0.70
CA VAL A 162 9.68 15.80 -1.99
C VAL A 162 9.02 14.96 -3.07
N ALA A 163 7.96 15.48 -3.69
CA ALA A 163 7.21 14.79 -4.74
C ALA A 163 8.04 14.60 -6.02
N ASN A 164 7.90 13.45 -6.67
CA ASN A 164 8.51 13.16 -7.95
C ASN A 164 7.64 13.67 -9.12
N ASP A 165 7.75 14.96 -9.43
CA ASP A 165 7.00 15.60 -10.52
C ASP A 165 7.23 14.94 -11.89
N THR A 166 8.41 14.36 -12.11
CA THR A 166 8.74 13.66 -13.35
C THR A 166 7.88 12.42 -13.51
N PHE A 167 7.70 11.63 -12.44
CA PHE A 167 6.82 10.47 -12.45
C PHE A 167 5.38 10.88 -12.79
N PHE A 168 4.82 11.87 -12.10
CA PHE A 168 3.43 12.31 -12.34
C PHE A 168 3.23 12.81 -13.77
N LYS A 169 4.17 13.60 -14.31
CA LYS A 169 4.11 14.07 -15.70
C LYS A 169 4.15 12.92 -16.70
N MET A 170 5.04 11.95 -16.49
CA MET A 170 5.14 10.78 -17.36
C MET A 170 3.90 9.90 -17.29
N MET A 171 3.35 9.66 -16.10
CA MET A 171 2.14 8.85 -15.93
C MET A 171 0.91 9.53 -16.54
N ALA A 172 0.73 10.83 -16.31
CA ALA A 172 -0.36 11.59 -16.92
C ALA A 172 -0.26 11.61 -18.46
N LEU A 173 0.95 11.76 -19.02
CA LEU A 173 1.14 11.75 -20.47
C LEU A 173 0.81 10.39 -21.10
N ASN A 174 1.12 9.30 -20.40
CA ASN A 174 0.94 7.94 -20.91
C ASN A 174 -0.43 7.34 -20.57
N THR A 175 -1.37 8.10 -20.03
CA THR A 175 -2.73 7.62 -19.75
C THR A 175 -3.77 8.45 -20.50
N ARG A 176 -4.86 7.80 -20.93
CA ARG A 176 -5.94 8.46 -21.70
C ARG A 176 -6.86 9.30 -20.84
N LEU A 177 -6.93 9.00 -19.56
CA LEU A 177 -7.78 9.66 -18.57
C LEU A 177 -6.93 10.22 -17.42
N PRO A 178 -6.00 11.17 -17.69
CA PRO A 178 -5.01 11.60 -16.70
C PRO A 178 -5.64 12.18 -15.45
N ASP A 179 -6.73 12.95 -15.55
CA ASP A 179 -7.40 13.55 -14.37
C ASP A 179 -8.00 12.49 -13.44
N MET A 180 -8.43 11.34 -13.99
CA MET A 180 -8.95 10.23 -13.21
C MET A 180 -7.82 9.45 -12.55
N VAL A 181 -6.80 9.07 -13.33
CA VAL A 181 -5.64 8.30 -12.84
C VAL A 181 -4.87 9.10 -11.78
N MET A 182 -4.59 10.38 -12.03
CA MET A 182 -3.91 11.23 -11.05
C MET A 182 -4.77 11.45 -9.81
N GLY A 183 -6.09 11.63 -9.97
CA GLY A 183 -7.01 11.71 -8.84
C GLY A 183 -6.99 10.47 -7.95
N ASP A 184 -7.02 9.27 -8.56
CA ASP A 184 -6.96 8.00 -7.84
C ASP A 184 -5.56 7.73 -7.23
N MET A 185 -4.47 8.24 -7.82
CA MET A 185 -3.16 8.22 -7.16
C MET A 185 -3.11 9.17 -5.96
N GLN A 186 -3.74 10.35 -6.05
CA GLN A 186 -3.82 11.30 -4.94
C GLN A 186 -4.68 10.76 -3.79
N SER A 187 -5.77 10.04 -4.08
CA SER A 187 -6.60 9.39 -3.06
C SER A 187 -5.80 8.35 -2.27
N GLN A 188 -4.96 7.56 -2.94
CA GLN A 188 -4.03 6.62 -2.30
C GLN A 188 -2.99 7.33 -1.43
N ILE A 189 -2.34 8.38 -1.94
CA ILE A 189 -1.36 9.17 -1.17
C ILE A 189 -2.00 9.73 0.11
N ALA A 190 -3.22 10.25 0.01
CA ALA A 190 -3.96 10.75 1.16
C ALA A 190 -4.25 9.63 2.18
N ALA A 191 -4.67 8.45 1.70
CA ALA A 191 -4.96 7.30 2.56
C ALA A 191 -3.72 6.80 3.31
N VAL A 192 -2.61 6.53 2.61
CA VAL A 192 -1.37 6.06 3.27
C VAL A 192 -0.77 7.12 4.20
N THR A 193 -0.96 8.41 3.89
CA THR A 193 -0.48 9.50 4.74
C THR A 193 -1.27 9.60 6.04
N SER A 194 -2.60 9.56 5.96
CA SER A 194 -3.48 9.57 7.14
C SER A 194 -3.23 8.34 8.02
N ALA A 195 -3.13 7.16 7.41
CA ALA A 195 -2.84 5.94 8.15
C ALA A 195 -1.45 5.92 8.77
N GLY A 196 -0.44 6.44 8.07
CA GLY A 196 0.90 6.57 8.63
C GLY A 196 0.93 7.37 9.94
N GLN A 197 0.19 8.48 10.00
CA GLN A 197 0.06 9.29 11.21
C GLN A 197 -0.66 8.54 12.34
N ALA A 198 -1.77 7.86 12.03
CA ALA A 198 -2.51 7.09 13.02
C ALA A 198 -1.71 5.88 13.54
N PHE A 199 -0.96 5.23 12.65
CA PHE A 199 -0.10 4.09 12.98
C PHE A 199 1.10 4.54 13.83
N GLU A 200 1.78 5.63 13.46
CA GLU A 200 2.83 6.25 14.28
C GLU A 200 2.32 6.59 15.68
N ALA A 201 1.15 7.23 15.79
CA ALA A 201 0.54 7.57 17.07
C ALA A 201 0.19 6.33 17.91
N LEU A 202 -0.30 5.27 17.28
CA LEU A 202 -0.61 3.99 17.94
C LEU A 202 0.65 3.37 18.54
N VAL A 203 1.72 3.26 17.76
CA VAL A 203 2.99 2.67 18.24
C VAL A 203 3.64 3.59 19.27
N GLY A 204 3.60 4.90 19.09
CA GLY A 204 4.11 5.88 20.06
C GLY A 204 3.40 5.79 21.42
N LYS A 205 2.11 5.47 21.45
CA LYS A 205 1.32 5.31 22.69
C LYS A 205 1.71 4.06 23.49
N TYR A 206 1.91 2.93 22.82
CA TYR A 206 2.18 1.64 23.48
C TYR A 206 3.67 1.30 23.58
N GLY A 207 4.51 1.98 22.81
CA GLY A 207 5.95 1.74 22.71
C GLY A 207 6.29 0.66 21.68
N SER A 208 7.39 0.88 20.95
CA SER A 208 7.83 0.00 19.87
C SER A 208 8.05 -1.46 20.30
N GLN A 209 8.58 -1.69 21.50
CA GLN A 209 8.84 -3.06 21.97
C GLN A 209 7.54 -3.84 22.18
N VAL A 210 6.56 -3.24 22.85
CA VAL A 210 5.25 -3.87 23.08
C VAL A 210 4.55 -4.15 21.75
N PHE A 211 4.64 -3.22 20.81
CA PHE A 211 4.09 -3.40 19.47
C PHE A 211 4.74 -4.58 18.73
N ARG A 212 6.08 -4.66 18.74
CA ARG A 212 6.84 -5.76 18.14
C ARG A 212 6.48 -7.12 18.71
N ASP A 213 6.47 -7.23 20.03
CA ASP A 213 6.14 -8.46 20.74
C ASP A 213 4.71 -8.92 20.39
N PHE A 214 3.76 -7.98 20.32
CA PHE A 214 2.40 -8.25 19.89
C PHE A 214 2.31 -8.75 18.45
N ILE A 215 3.01 -8.13 17.50
CA ILE A 215 3.00 -8.54 16.09
C ILE A 215 3.56 -9.96 15.93
N ASP A 216 4.66 -10.27 16.61
CA ASP A 216 5.25 -11.61 16.55
C ASP A 216 4.32 -12.67 17.19
N GLU A 217 3.68 -12.35 18.32
CA GLU A 217 2.67 -13.22 18.94
C GLU A 217 1.46 -13.43 18.01
N MET A 218 1.02 -12.39 17.31
CA MET A 218 -0.09 -12.45 16.37
C MET A 218 0.22 -13.37 15.19
N HIS A 219 1.39 -13.22 14.55
CA HIS A 219 1.81 -14.08 13.45
C HIS A 219 1.94 -15.55 13.87
N ALA A 220 2.62 -15.81 15.00
CA ALA A 220 2.78 -17.18 15.52
C ALA A 220 1.42 -17.85 15.74
N LYS A 221 0.46 -17.12 16.32
CA LYS A 221 -0.90 -17.64 16.55
C LYS A 221 -1.67 -17.89 15.26
N SER A 222 -1.48 -17.05 14.23
CA SER A 222 -2.11 -17.24 12.93
C SER A 222 -1.58 -18.47 12.19
N GLU A 223 -0.33 -18.86 12.40
CA GLU A 223 0.28 -20.05 11.79
C GLU A 223 -0.10 -21.37 12.47
N GLU A 224 -0.62 -21.32 13.70
CA GLU A 224 -1.11 -22.49 14.45
C GLU A 224 -2.54 -22.92 14.07
N MET A 225 -3.32 -22.03 13.43
CA MET A 225 -4.73 -22.23 13.07
C MET A 225 -4.91 -22.84 11.68
#